data_AF-A0A0F9S8I2-F1
#
_entry.id   AF-A0A0F9S8I2-F1
#
_cell.length_a   1.000
_cell.length_b   1.000
_cell.length_c   1.000
_cell.angle_alpha   90.00
_cell.angle_beta   90.00
_cell.angle_gamma   90.00
#
_symmetry.space_group_name_H-M   'P 1'
#
loop_
_entity.id
_entity.type
_entity.pdbx_description
1 polymer ?
#
loop_
_entity_poly.entity_id
_entity_poly.type
_entity_poly.pdbx_seq_one_letter_code
_entity_poly.pdbx_strand_id
1 'polypeptide(L)'
;MSEAEKENVELSDIGKIIIKKEAFKNILTHILEFGNIYLDYATQAMGFCIGKINRDQEIIEVVNTIPISHGDNIEIGFSEKDRAALLNIQNLHPGQVIGWYHSHPGFNVFFSKADKANNLYFQNNKNPLGFGIVLDPSKIKKDKSFGFEIYRLKDFKLGVNSNSVRVQHEIELPNSLEYFTWIKNFIEESQMKSPVLIRERSEIMEQSRFELQEIPTLGEEITEKEYGLDNKQVESVFTGLKEGTLMFSNSIIDTFKAELTDWEREFNQGTVQSTKKIQEALKQMGSVSDGLEKVENYIDKVFKKRINEFNNEVYSLVSQRVKKQKDMRNDINQIRDSLINDTNNRVNDAITHIYEELKTGLNMVINKV
;
A
#
# COMPACT_ATOMS: atom_id res chain seq x y z
N MET A 1 -6.80 27.77 5.31
CA MET A 1 -6.41 27.99 3.91
C MET A 1 -5.44 29.15 3.85
N SER A 2 -4.14 28.87 3.94
CA SER A 2 -3.11 29.86 3.62
C SER A 2 -2.85 29.80 2.12
N GLU A 3 -2.82 30.95 1.47
CA GLU A 3 -2.36 31.10 0.09
C GLU A 3 -0.96 30.48 -0.02
N ALA A 4 -0.84 29.39 -0.79
CA ALA A 4 0.46 28.86 -1.17
C ALA A 4 1.13 29.92 -2.04
N GLU A 5 2.19 30.53 -1.50
CA GLU A 5 3.08 31.43 -2.22
C GLU A 5 3.46 30.78 -3.55
N LYS A 6 3.15 31.45 -4.66
CA LYS A 6 3.72 31.10 -5.97
C LYS A 6 5.21 31.41 -5.91
N GLU A 7 6.00 30.50 -5.35
CA GLU A 7 7.44 30.49 -5.57
C GLU A 7 7.67 30.49 -7.08
N ASN A 8 8.28 31.56 -7.60
CA ASN A 8 8.82 31.59 -8.95
C ASN A 8 10.01 30.62 -8.99
N VAL A 9 9.71 29.33 -9.15
CA VAL A 9 10.74 28.30 -9.27
C VAL A 9 11.50 28.49 -10.58
N GLU A 10 12.80 28.73 -10.47
CA GLU A 10 13.74 28.90 -11.60
C GLU A 10 13.73 27.66 -12.51
N LEU A 11 13.80 27.86 -13.82
CA LEU A 11 13.96 26.79 -14.81
C LEU A 11 15.44 26.46 -14.98
N SER A 12 15.80 25.19 -14.90
CA SER A 12 17.13 24.67 -15.17
C SER A 12 17.36 24.52 -16.66
N ASP A 13 18.42 25.14 -17.16
CA ASP A 13 18.87 24.99 -18.56
C ASP A 13 19.65 23.68 -18.81
N ILE A 14 20.02 22.95 -17.75
CA ILE A 14 20.86 21.75 -17.81
C ILE A 14 20.02 20.48 -17.64
N GLY A 15 20.30 19.47 -18.46
CA GLY A 15 19.80 18.11 -18.25
C GLY A 15 18.33 17.94 -18.66
N LYS A 16 17.98 18.29 -19.90
CA LYS A 16 16.61 18.17 -20.44
C LYS A 16 16.12 16.72 -20.33
N ILE A 17 14.88 16.53 -19.90
CA ILE A 17 14.28 15.20 -19.69
C ILE A 17 13.31 14.86 -20.83
N ILE A 18 13.53 13.71 -21.48
CA ILE A 18 12.62 13.14 -22.47
C ILE A 18 11.93 11.94 -21.84
N ILE A 19 10.62 12.02 -21.64
CA ILE A 19 9.81 10.91 -21.14
C ILE A 19 9.30 10.12 -22.33
N LYS A 20 9.77 8.88 -22.49
CA LYS A 20 9.31 7.99 -23.56
C LYS A 20 7.87 7.56 -23.32
N LYS A 21 7.17 7.20 -24.40
CA LYS A 21 5.74 6.85 -24.37
C LYS A 21 5.39 5.79 -23.32
N GLU A 22 6.24 4.77 -23.16
CA GLU A 22 6.04 3.67 -22.21
C GLU A 22 6.18 4.12 -20.76
N ALA A 23 7.18 4.97 -20.46
CA ALA A 23 7.33 5.57 -19.14
C ALA A 23 6.12 6.46 -18.80
N PHE A 24 5.72 7.34 -19.72
CA PHE A 24 4.61 8.25 -19.50
C PHE A 24 3.30 7.49 -19.26
N LYS A 25 3.05 6.45 -20.07
CA LYS A 25 1.93 5.52 -19.91
C LYS A 25 1.89 4.92 -18.51
N ASN A 26 2.99 4.33 -18.05
CA ASN A 26 3.05 3.65 -16.77
C ASN A 26 2.89 4.61 -15.58
N ILE A 27 3.48 5.82 -15.66
CA ILE A 27 3.27 6.88 -14.67
C ILE A 27 1.79 7.25 -14.59
N LEU A 28 1.17 7.52 -15.74
CA LEU A 28 -0.21 7.99 -15.79
C LEU A 28 -1.19 6.91 -15.32
N THR A 29 -1.02 5.66 -15.77
CA THR A 29 -1.83 4.53 -15.32
C THR A 29 -1.75 4.36 -13.81
N HIS A 30 -0.54 4.34 -13.25
CA HIS A 30 -0.35 4.15 -11.82
C HIS A 30 -0.99 5.27 -10.99
N ILE A 31 -0.77 6.52 -11.39
CA ILE A 31 -1.31 7.67 -10.68
C ILE A 31 -2.83 7.78 -10.82
N LEU A 32 -3.41 7.42 -11.96
CA LEU A 32 -4.87 7.44 -12.12
C LEU A 32 -5.56 6.27 -11.45
N GLU A 33 -4.87 5.14 -11.25
CA GLU A 33 -5.42 4.00 -10.51
C GLU A 33 -5.66 4.36 -9.04
N PHE A 34 -4.71 5.06 -8.39
CA PHE A 34 -4.78 5.36 -6.95
C PHE A 34 -5.07 6.82 -6.62
N GLY A 35 -4.62 7.76 -7.44
CA GLY A 35 -4.72 9.20 -7.20
C GLY A 35 -5.85 9.90 -7.97
N ASN A 36 -6.76 9.15 -8.59
CA ASN A 36 -7.90 9.75 -9.28
C ASN A 36 -8.83 10.45 -8.29
N ILE A 37 -8.89 11.77 -8.36
CA ILE A 37 -9.67 12.64 -7.47
C ILE A 37 -11.19 12.38 -7.47
N TYR A 38 -11.71 11.58 -8.41
CA TYR A 38 -13.10 11.16 -8.43
C TYR A 38 -13.36 9.88 -7.60
N LEU A 39 -12.31 9.24 -7.09
CA LEU A 39 -12.40 8.14 -6.13
C LEU A 39 -12.49 8.71 -4.72
N ASP A 40 -13.34 8.12 -3.88
CA ASP A 40 -13.50 8.51 -2.46
C ASP A 40 -12.23 8.29 -1.63
N TYR A 41 -11.27 7.52 -2.15
CA TYR A 41 -10.02 7.11 -1.50
C TYR A 41 -8.78 7.54 -2.27
N ALA A 42 -8.83 8.64 -3.03
CA ALA A 42 -7.68 9.10 -3.81
C ALA A 42 -6.44 9.33 -2.92
N THR A 43 -5.37 8.55 -3.15
CA THR A 43 -4.10 8.66 -2.41
C THR A 43 -2.93 9.01 -3.32
N GLN A 44 -1.82 9.45 -2.73
CA GLN A 44 -0.57 9.57 -3.48
C GLN A 44 -0.10 8.20 -3.98
N ALA A 45 0.61 8.18 -5.10
CA ALA A 45 1.23 7.00 -5.70
C ALA A 45 2.63 7.36 -6.18
N MET A 46 3.59 6.43 -6.09
CA MET A 46 4.98 6.70 -6.44
C MET A 46 5.68 5.52 -7.12
N GLY A 47 6.73 5.85 -7.87
CA GLY A 47 7.62 4.83 -8.40
C GLY A 47 8.93 5.37 -8.95
N PHE A 48 9.75 4.48 -9.50
CA PHE A 48 11.10 4.81 -9.93
C PHE A 48 11.24 4.85 -11.45
N CYS A 49 12.04 5.80 -11.93
CA CYS A 49 12.29 6.02 -13.34
C CYS A 49 13.51 5.22 -13.81
N ILE A 50 13.31 4.42 -14.86
CA ILE A 50 14.35 3.66 -15.55
C ILE A 50 14.70 4.38 -16.85
N GLY A 51 15.99 4.54 -17.11
CA GLY A 51 16.42 5.35 -18.24
C GLY A 51 17.91 5.42 -18.46
N LYS A 52 18.30 6.38 -19.28
CA LYS A 52 19.68 6.62 -19.69
C LYS A 52 20.00 8.11 -19.60
N ILE A 53 21.22 8.41 -19.19
CA ILE A 53 21.74 9.77 -19.15
C ILE A 53 22.75 9.90 -20.28
N ASN A 54 22.41 10.64 -21.33
CA ASN A 54 23.35 11.05 -22.36
C ASN A 54 24.07 12.31 -21.89
N ARG A 55 25.28 12.12 -21.35
CA ARG A 55 26.09 13.20 -20.77
C ARG A 55 26.59 14.19 -21.81
N ASP A 56 26.81 13.76 -23.05
CA ASP A 56 27.37 14.60 -24.10
C ASP A 56 26.35 15.61 -24.63
N GLN A 57 25.06 15.24 -24.58
CA GLN A 57 23.95 16.09 -25.03
C GLN A 57 23.18 16.72 -23.87
N GLU A 58 23.55 16.39 -22.63
CA GLU A 58 22.79 16.72 -21.42
C GLU A 58 21.30 16.33 -21.54
N ILE A 59 21.03 15.19 -22.17
CA ILE A 59 19.68 14.65 -22.35
C ILE A 59 19.51 13.44 -21.45
N ILE A 60 18.39 13.41 -20.72
CA ILE A 60 18.01 12.30 -19.85
C ILE A 60 16.77 11.66 -20.46
N GLU A 61 16.86 10.40 -20.83
CA GLU A 61 15.73 9.65 -21.40
C GLU A 61 15.14 8.73 -20.34
N VAL A 62 13.88 8.97 -19.96
CA VAL A 62 13.10 8.05 -19.13
C VAL A 62 12.42 7.04 -20.05
N VAL A 63 12.94 5.83 -20.11
CA VAL A 63 12.49 4.80 -21.06
C VAL A 63 11.35 3.95 -20.49
N ASN A 64 11.34 3.75 -19.18
CA ASN A 64 10.30 3.00 -18.48
C ASN A 64 10.20 3.48 -17.02
N THR A 65 9.19 3.01 -16.30
CA THR A 65 9.05 3.23 -14.85
C THR A 65 8.61 1.97 -14.14
N ILE A 66 8.94 1.86 -12.86
CA ILE A 66 8.54 0.75 -11.99
C ILE A 66 7.67 1.33 -10.87
N PRO A 67 6.36 1.04 -10.83
CA PRO A 67 5.46 1.35 -9.71
C PRO A 67 5.89 0.66 -8.42
N ILE A 68 5.86 1.38 -7.29
CA ILE A 68 6.40 0.89 -6.02
C ILE A 68 5.34 0.80 -4.93
N SER A 69 4.63 1.90 -4.70
CA SER A 69 3.65 2.02 -3.62
C SER A 69 2.69 3.19 -3.82
N HIS A 70 1.57 3.13 -3.10
CA HIS A 70 0.59 4.19 -2.92
C HIS A 70 0.22 4.35 -1.44
N GLY A 71 -0.42 5.48 -1.10
CA GLY A 71 -0.95 5.78 0.22
C GLY A 71 -0.43 7.09 0.82
N ASP A 72 -1.01 7.48 1.96
CA ASP A 72 -0.74 8.77 2.62
C ASP A 72 0.70 8.90 3.14
N ASN A 73 1.38 7.78 3.38
CA ASN A 73 2.74 7.76 3.91
C ASN A 73 3.78 8.33 2.94
N ILE A 74 3.46 8.46 1.64
CA ILE A 74 4.39 9.01 0.64
C ILE A 74 4.74 10.47 0.96
N GLU A 75 3.81 11.24 1.51
CA GLU A 75 4.03 12.64 1.92
C GLU A 75 5.04 12.79 3.07
N ILE A 76 5.23 11.72 3.84
CA ILE A 76 6.14 11.69 5.00
C ILE A 76 7.58 11.40 4.56
N GLY A 77 7.76 10.75 3.40
CA GLY A 77 9.05 10.35 2.86
C GLY A 77 9.16 8.83 2.67
N PHE A 78 10.26 8.38 2.05
CA PHE A 78 10.46 6.95 1.77
C PHE A 78 10.53 6.10 3.05
N SER A 79 9.66 5.10 3.11
CA SER A 79 9.67 4.08 4.16
C SER A 79 10.89 3.15 4.03
N GLU A 80 11.10 2.30 5.02
CA GLU A 80 12.13 1.24 4.92
C GLU A 80 11.87 0.28 3.76
N LYS A 81 10.59 -0.06 3.50
CA LYS A 81 10.17 -0.90 2.37
C LYS A 81 10.53 -0.24 1.03
N ASP A 82 10.29 1.07 0.90
CA ASP A 82 10.60 1.82 -0.32
C ASP A 82 12.11 1.89 -0.57
N ARG A 83 12.91 2.11 0.48
CA ARG A 83 14.37 2.13 0.38
C ARG A 83 14.95 0.76 0.01
N ALA A 84 14.41 -0.31 0.58
CA ALA A 84 14.78 -1.68 0.22
C ALA A 84 14.40 -1.98 -1.25
N ALA A 85 13.21 -1.56 -1.69
CA ALA A 85 12.79 -1.68 -3.07
C ALA A 85 13.74 -0.93 -4.02
N LEU A 86 14.16 0.29 -3.67
CA LEU A 86 15.11 1.07 -4.45
C LEU A 86 16.44 0.34 -4.63
N LEU A 87 17.03 -0.16 -3.52
CA LEU A 87 18.29 -0.90 -3.58
C LEU A 87 18.16 -2.16 -4.47
N ASN A 88 17.07 -2.90 -4.32
CA ASN A 88 16.80 -4.09 -5.13
C ASN A 88 16.68 -3.75 -6.62
N ILE A 89 16.00 -2.65 -6.97
CA ILE A 89 15.86 -2.22 -8.37
C ILE A 89 17.20 -1.73 -8.92
N GLN A 90 17.98 -0.99 -8.14
CA GLN A 90 19.31 -0.56 -8.54
C GLN A 90 20.24 -1.75 -8.80
N ASN A 91 20.10 -2.84 -8.05
CA ASN A 91 20.86 -4.07 -8.29
C ASN A 91 20.43 -4.81 -9.57
N LEU A 92 19.13 -4.83 -9.89
CA LEU A 92 18.61 -5.45 -11.11
C LEU A 92 18.85 -4.59 -12.37
N HIS A 93 18.89 -3.27 -12.20
CA HIS A 93 19.04 -2.27 -13.25
C HIS A 93 20.22 -1.33 -12.95
N PRO A 94 21.46 -1.87 -12.88
CA PRO A 94 22.62 -1.11 -12.44
C PRO A 94 22.88 0.09 -13.36
N GLY A 95 22.88 1.28 -12.77
CA GLY A 95 23.11 2.55 -13.47
C GLY A 95 21.94 3.05 -14.32
N GLN A 96 20.79 2.39 -14.28
CA GLN A 96 19.61 2.79 -15.09
C GLN A 96 18.49 3.44 -14.26
N VAL A 97 18.56 3.37 -12.92
CA VAL A 97 17.63 4.11 -12.04
C VAL A 97 18.09 5.57 -11.96
N ILE A 98 17.36 6.46 -12.62
CA ILE A 98 17.82 7.83 -12.88
C ILE A 98 17.00 8.92 -12.19
N GLY A 99 15.84 8.57 -11.65
CA GLY A 99 14.91 9.47 -10.99
C GLY A 99 13.71 8.73 -10.42
N TRP A 100 12.69 9.48 -10.03
CA TRP A 100 11.44 8.95 -9.47
C TRP A 100 10.26 9.81 -9.86
N TYR A 101 9.05 9.31 -9.63
CA TYR A 101 7.81 10.05 -9.81
C TYR A 101 6.88 9.83 -8.62
N HIS A 102 6.04 10.82 -8.34
CA HIS A 102 4.92 10.68 -7.42
C HIS A 102 3.76 11.60 -7.78
N SER A 103 2.61 11.37 -7.15
CA SER A 103 1.41 12.18 -7.35
C SER A 103 1.06 13.07 -6.17
N HIS A 104 0.45 14.22 -6.45
CA HIS A 104 -0.12 15.17 -5.49
C HIS A 104 -1.62 15.39 -5.80
N PRO A 105 -2.53 14.43 -5.53
CA PRO A 105 -3.94 14.56 -5.87
C PRO A 105 -4.60 15.78 -5.21
N GLY A 106 -4.84 16.84 -5.98
CA GLY A 106 -5.50 18.06 -5.49
C GLY A 106 -4.61 19.05 -4.74
N PHE A 107 -3.30 18.78 -4.60
CA PHE A 107 -2.36 19.63 -3.85
C PHE A 107 -1.52 20.56 -4.72
N ASN A 108 -1.70 20.54 -6.05
CA ASN A 108 -0.86 21.24 -7.04
C ASN A 108 0.54 20.63 -7.19
N VAL A 109 1.25 21.04 -8.23
CA VAL A 109 2.60 20.55 -8.56
C VAL A 109 3.68 21.41 -7.89
N PHE A 110 4.25 20.92 -6.80
CA PHE A 110 5.35 21.56 -6.07
C PHE A 110 6.29 20.49 -5.50
N PHE A 111 7.47 20.91 -5.03
CA PHE A 111 8.47 20.00 -4.47
C PHE A 111 8.65 20.25 -2.97
N SER A 112 8.01 19.40 -2.17
CA SER A 112 7.95 19.48 -0.70
C SER A 112 9.33 19.23 -0.06
N LYS A 113 9.44 19.50 1.25
CA LYS A 113 10.65 19.15 2.00
C LYS A 113 10.91 17.63 2.03
N ALA A 114 9.86 16.82 2.10
CA ALA A 114 9.96 15.37 2.02
C ALA A 114 10.43 14.93 0.62
N ASP A 115 9.92 15.58 -0.44
CA ASP A 115 10.33 15.28 -1.82
C ASP A 115 11.80 15.61 -2.03
N LYS A 116 12.28 16.75 -1.50
CA LYS A 116 13.71 17.10 -1.51
C LYS A 116 14.55 16.03 -0.82
N ALA A 117 14.10 15.50 0.32
CA ALA A 117 14.80 14.44 1.04
C ALA A 117 14.86 13.14 0.22
N ASN A 118 13.72 12.71 -0.35
CA ASN A 118 13.63 11.53 -1.20
C ASN A 118 14.50 11.68 -2.46
N ASN A 119 14.53 12.89 -3.05
CA ASN A 119 15.30 13.15 -4.26
C ASN A 119 16.80 12.93 -4.08
N LEU A 120 17.34 13.07 -2.86
CA LEU A 120 18.76 12.85 -2.58
C LEU A 120 19.18 11.38 -2.76
N TYR A 121 18.24 10.43 -2.72
CA TYR A 121 18.54 9.04 -3.09
C TYR A 121 18.86 8.89 -4.58
N PHE A 122 18.34 9.78 -5.42
CA PHE A 122 18.54 9.78 -6.87
C PHE A 122 19.57 10.82 -7.32
N GLN A 123 19.62 11.98 -6.67
CA GLN A 123 20.49 13.10 -6.98
C GLN A 123 21.70 13.14 -6.02
N ASN A 124 22.83 12.62 -6.47
CA ASN A 124 24.04 12.49 -5.66
C ASN A 124 25.31 12.56 -6.53
N ASN A 125 26.49 12.35 -5.94
CA ASN A 125 27.76 12.43 -6.66
C ASN A 125 27.85 11.48 -7.88
N LYS A 126 27.16 10.34 -7.88
CA LYS A 126 27.14 9.39 -9.01
C LYS A 126 26.12 9.79 -10.08
N ASN A 127 25.02 10.41 -9.66
CA ASN A 127 23.96 10.91 -10.54
C ASN A 127 23.58 12.35 -10.15
N PRO A 128 24.36 13.38 -10.54
CA PRO A 128 24.08 14.77 -10.17
C PRO A 128 22.81 15.33 -10.84
N LEU A 129 22.33 14.65 -11.88
CA LEU A 129 21.15 15.02 -12.66
C LEU A 129 19.87 14.29 -12.21
N GLY A 130 19.90 13.55 -11.10
CA GLY A 130 18.72 12.93 -10.50
C GLY A 130 17.57 13.93 -10.29
N PHE A 131 16.34 13.48 -10.46
CA PHE A 131 15.16 14.32 -10.51
C PHE A 131 13.92 13.60 -9.95
N GLY A 132 12.90 14.37 -9.59
CA GLY A 132 11.58 13.90 -9.21
C GLY A 132 10.49 14.47 -10.11
N ILE A 133 9.60 13.63 -10.61
CA ILE A 133 8.42 14.02 -11.39
C ILE A 133 7.24 14.12 -10.43
N VAL A 134 6.56 15.26 -10.41
CA VAL A 134 5.36 15.49 -9.60
C VAL A 134 4.18 15.64 -10.52
N LEU A 135 3.15 14.81 -10.38
CA LEU A 135 1.91 14.91 -11.17
C LEU A 135 0.70 15.15 -10.25
N ASP A 136 -0.08 16.19 -10.53
CA ASP A 136 -1.38 16.40 -9.90
C ASP A 136 -2.49 16.01 -10.89
N PRO A 137 -3.17 14.85 -10.70
CA PRO A 137 -4.21 14.40 -11.60
C PRO A 137 -5.41 15.37 -11.68
N SER A 138 -5.63 16.21 -10.67
CA SER A 138 -6.67 17.26 -10.71
C SER A 138 -6.38 18.38 -11.73
N LYS A 139 -5.13 18.49 -12.18
CA LYS A 139 -4.65 19.53 -13.10
C LYS A 139 -4.58 19.05 -14.55
N ILE A 140 -4.98 17.82 -14.83
CA ILE A 140 -5.07 17.33 -16.21
C ILE A 140 -6.15 18.13 -16.94
N LYS A 141 -5.74 18.94 -17.91
CA LYS A 141 -6.61 19.82 -18.70
C LYS A 141 -6.65 19.43 -20.16
N LYS A 142 -7.69 19.89 -20.86
CA LYS A 142 -7.89 19.64 -22.31
C LYS A 142 -6.82 20.28 -23.21
N ASP A 143 -6.02 21.21 -22.70
CA ASP A 143 -5.06 22.05 -23.44
C ASP A 143 -3.61 21.50 -23.44
N LYS A 144 -3.44 20.17 -23.31
CA LYS A 144 -2.14 19.43 -23.29
C LYS A 144 -1.33 19.57 -21.99
N SER A 145 -1.81 20.34 -21.02
CA SER A 145 -1.23 20.32 -19.68
C SER A 145 -1.67 19.04 -18.95
N PHE A 146 -0.77 18.06 -18.86
CA PHE A 146 -0.97 16.84 -18.07
C PHE A 146 -0.82 17.05 -16.56
N GLY A 147 -0.66 18.29 -16.11
CA GLY A 147 -0.61 18.61 -14.68
C GLY A 147 0.60 18.02 -13.98
N PHE A 148 1.74 17.89 -14.67
CA PHE A 148 2.98 17.44 -14.05
C PHE A 148 4.13 18.42 -14.30
N GLU A 149 5.09 18.42 -13.39
CA GLU A 149 6.33 19.19 -13.45
C GLU A 149 7.48 18.29 -13.00
N ILE A 150 8.69 18.60 -13.44
CA ILE A 150 9.89 17.87 -13.02
C ILE A 150 10.80 18.80 -12.23
N TYR A 151 11.27 18.32 -11.07
CA TYR A 151 12.09 19.10 -10.15
C TYR A 151 13.44 18.45 -9.90
N ARG A 152 14.42 19.30 -9.61
CA ARG A 152 15.77 18.94 -9.18
C ARG A 152 16.25 19.89 -8.10
N LEU A 153 17.17 19.47 -7.23
CA LEU A 153 17.84 20.38 -6.30
C LEU A 153 18.94 21.16 -7.02
N LYS A 154 19.00 22.48 -6.80
CA LYS A 154 20.06 23.36 -7.33
C LYS A 154 21.44 22.93 -6.85
N ASP A 155 21.58 22.59 -5.57
CA ASP A 155 22.78 21.98 -4.99
C ASP A 155 22.40 20.87 -4.01
N PHE A 156 22.49 19.62 -4.48
CA PHE A 156 22.14 18.45 -3.66
C PHE A 156 23.03 18.30 -2.40
N LYS A 157 24.21 18.95 -2.34
CA LYS A 157 25.08 18.90 -1.16
C LYS A 157 24.51 19.68 0.03
N LEU A 158 23.61 20.63 -0.22
CA LEU A 158 22.87 21.34 0.83
C LEU A 158 21.69 20.52 1.37
N GLY A 159 21.45 19.33 0.81
CA GLY A 159 20.37 18.44 1.22
C GLY A 159 19.00 19.09 1.08
N VAL A 160 18.15 18.91 2.10
CA VAL A 160 16.78 19.46 2.13
C VAL A 160 16.71 20.98 2.15
N ASN A 161 17.82 21.65 2.47
CA ASN A 161 17.92 23.11 2.49
C ASN A 161 18.21 23.70 1.09
N SER A 162 18.49 22.86 0.09
CA SER A 162 18.62 23.34 -1.28
C SER A 162 17.30 23.88 -1.82
N ASN A 163 17.38 24.95 -2.60
CA ASN A 163 16.28 25.34 -3.48
C ASN A 163 16.07 24.28 -4.56
N SER A 164 14.83 24.13 -4.99
CA SER A 164 14.46 23.33 -6.15
C SER A 164 14.42 24.21 -7.40
N VAL A 165 14.68 23.59 -8.54
CA VAL A 165 14.52 24.18 -9.89
C VAL A 165 13.61 23.28 -10.70
N ARG A 166 12.82 23.86 -11.61
CA ARG A 166 12.08 23.09 -12.61
C ARG A 166 13.04 22.62 -13.69
N VAL A 167 12.81 21.46 -14.25
CA VAL A 167 13.64 20.90 -15.32
C VAL A 167 12.83 20.89 -16.62
N GLN A 168 13.43 21.41 -17.69
CA GLN A 168 12.83 21.35 -19.01
C GLN A 168 12.59 19.89 -19.41
N HIS A 169 11.39 19.62 -19.93
CA HIS A 169 11.01 18.27 -20.29
C HIS A 169 10.15 18.21 -21.56
N GLU A 170 10.11 17.02 -22.16
CA GLU A 170 9.31 16.68 -23.34
C GLU A 170 8.75 15.27 -23.19
N ILE A 171 7.50 15.07 -23.57
CA ILE A 171 6.89 13.73 -23.64
C ILE A 171 6.90 13.28 -25.09
N GLU A 172 7.42 12.09 -25.34
CA GLU A 172 7.34 11.43 -26.64
C GLU A 172 5.87 11.15 -26.98
N LEU A 173 5.39 11.78 -28.05
CA LEU A 173 4.04 11.51 -28.54
C LEU A 173 3.98 10.11 -29.15
N PRO A 174 2.96 9.32 -28.79
CA PRO A 174 2.75 8.01 -29.39
C PRO A 174 2.38 8.18 -30.86
N ASN A 175 3.09 7.47 -31.74
CA ASN A 175 2.91 7.54 -33.20
C ASN A 175 2.65 6.15 -33.83
N SER A 176 2.29 5.15 -33.03
CA SER A 176 2.07 3.77 -33.50
C SER A 176 0.63 3.29 -33.27
N LEU A 177 0.16 2.43 -34.17
CA LEU A 177 -1.14 1.74 -34.05
C LEU A 177 -1.25 0.95 -32.74
N GLU A 178 -0.13 0.38 -32.29
CA GLU A 178 0.01 -0.32 -31.02
C GLU A 178 -0.47 0.50 -29.82
N TYR A 179 -0.20 1.82 -29.81
CA TYR A 179 -0.65 2.69 -28.73
C TYR A 179 -2.18 2.87 -28.71
N PHE A 180 -2.82 2.94 -29.89
CA PHE A 180 -4.28 3.00 -29.99
C PHE A 180 -4.93 1.70 -29.52
N THR A 181 -4.34 0.55 -29.87
CA THR A 181 -4.76 -0.75 -29.36
C THR A 181 -4.61 -0.80 -27.84
N TRP A 182 -3.52 -0.27 -27.30
CA TRP A 182 -3.36 -0.17 -25.85
C TRP A 182 -4.42 0.71 -25.19
N ILE A 183 -4.71 1.92 -25.70
CA ILE A 183 -5.77 2.78 -25.13
C ILE A 183 -7.11 2.03 -25.12
N LYS A 184 -7.43 1.35 -26.22
CA LYS A 184 -8.65 0.56 -26.33
C LYS A 184 -8.70 -0.50 -25.23
N ASN A 185 -7.64 -1.31 -25.09
CA ASN A 185 -7.57 -2.34 -24.06
C ASN A 185 -7.63 -1.74 -22.65
N PHE A 186 -6.96 -0.62 -22.40
CA PHE A 186 -7.00 0.09 -21.12
C PHE A 186 -8.43 0.53 -20.77
N ILE A 187 -9.18 1.08 -21.72
CA ILE A 187 -10.58 1.45 -21.51
C ILE A 187 -11.42 0.21 -21.22
N GLU A 188 -11.26 -0.86 -22.00
CA GLU A 188 -11.99 -2.12 -21.80
C GLU A 188 -11.68 -2.75 -20.43
N GLU A 189 -10.40 -2.80 -20.05
CA GLU A 189 -9.94 -3.32 -18.76
C GLU A 189 -10.46 -2.45 -17.61
N SER A 190 -10.43 -1.12 -17.72
CA SER A 190 -10.93 -0.20 -16.68
C SER A 190 -12.42 -0.36 -16.40
N GLN A 191 -13.19 -0.91 -17.35
CA GLN A 191 -14.61 -1.19 -17.22
C GLN A 191 -14.92 -2.57 -16.61
N MET A 192 -13.89 -3.39 -16.36
CA MET A 192 -14.06 -4.69 -15.72
C MET A 192 -14.47 -4.52 -14.25
N LYS A 193 -15.12 -5.54 -13.68
CA LYS A 193 -15.60 -5.53 -12.28
C LYS A 193 -14.45 -5.43 -11.25
N SER A 194 -13.24 -5.83 -11.65
CA SER A 194 -12.01 -5.76 -10.86
C SER A 194 -10.82 -5.54 -11.81
N PRO A 195 -10.60 -4.30 -12.27
CA PRO A 195 -9.51 -3.98 -13.19
C PRO A 195 -8.17 -4.08 -12.45
N VAL A 196 -7.16 -4.71 -13.08
CA VAL A 196 -5.75 -4.63 -12.64
C VAL A 196 -4.98 -3.96 -13.77
N LEU A 197 -4.85 -2.64 -13.70
CA LEU A 197 -4.33 -1.82 -14.81
C LEU A 197 -2.81 -1.72 -14.73
N ILE A 198 -2.26 -1.67 -13.52
CA ILE A 198 -0.85 -1.83 -13.26
C ILE A 198 -0.65 -2.62 -11.96
N ARG A 199 0.51 -3.27 -11.80
CA ARG A 199 0.86 -3.95 -10.54
C ARG A 199 2.00 -3.22 -9.86
N GLU A 200 1.86 -2.98 -8.57
CA GLU A 200 2.96 -2.49 -7.77
C GLU A 200 3.94 -3.62 -7.48
N ARG A 201 5.24 -3.30 -7.42
CA ARG A 201 6.23 -4.31 -7.08
C ARG A 201 6.01 -4.92 -5.69
N SER A 202 5.47 -4.13 -4.76
CA SER A 202 5.07 -4.57 -3.43
C SER A 202 4.04 -5.71 -3.48
N GLU A 203 3.06 -5.64 -4.37
CA GLU A 203 2.03 -6.66 -4.57
C GLU A 203 2.58 -7.92 -5.24
N ILE A 204 3.52 -7.77 -6.17
CA ILE A 204 4.20 -8.88 -6.84
C ILE A 204 5.05 -9.69 -5.83
N MET A 205 5.74 -9.02 -4.90
CA MET A 205 6.51 -9.69 -3.85
C MET A 205 5.62 -10.35 -2.79
N GLU A 206 4.43 -9.80 -2.53
CA GLU A 206 3.46 -10.45 -1.64
C GLU A 206 2.86 -11.70 -2.28
N GLN A 207 2.54 -11.69 -3.58
CA GLN A 207 2.14 -12.90 -4.33
C GLN A 207 3.26 -13.95 -4.39
N SER A 208 4.52 -13.55 -4.58
CA SER A 208 5.65 -14.51 -4.60
C SER A 208 5.96 -15.12 -3.24
N ARG A 209 5.49 -14.54 -2.12
CA ARG A 209 5.58 -15.17 -0.80
C ARG A 209 4.57 -16.30 -0.61
N PHE A 210 3.53 -16.37 -1.45
CA PHE A 210 2.53 -17.44 -1.44
C PHE A 210 2.85 -18.60 -2.39
N GLU A 211 3.86 -18.46 -3.26
CA GLU A 211 4.35 -19.55 -4.11
C GLU A 211 5.76 -19.99 -3.66
N LEU A 212 5.77 -21.12 -2.94
CA LEU A 212 6.93 -21.93 -2.52
C LEU A 212 7.93 -21.26 -1.57
N GLN A 213 7.62 -21.30 -0.26
CA GLN A 213 8.67 -21.50 0.73
C GLN A 213 9.08 -22.98 0.73
N GLU A 214 10.21 -23.29 0.09
CA GLU A 214 11.00 -24.44 0.51
C GLU A 214 11.52 -24.18 1.93
N ILE A 215 11.37 -25.20 2.78
CA ILE A 215 11.81 -25.22 4.17
C ILE A 215 13.33 -24.96 4.20
N PRO A 216 13.83 -23.94 4.92
CA PRO A 216 15.27 -23.85 5.19
C PRO A 216 15.68 -25.04 6.06
N THR A 217 16.55 -25.90 5.51
CA THR A 217 17.23 -26.94 6.28
C THR A 217 18.09 -26.29 7.35
N LEU A 218 17.98 -26.81 8.57
CA LEU A 218 18.79 -26.45 9.74
C LEU A 218 20.27 -26.36 9.38
N GLY A 219 20.89 -25.25 9.75
CA GLY A 219 22.34 -25.15 9.76
C GLY A 219 22.81 -23.74 10.04
N GLU A 220 22.79 -23.34 11.31
CA GLU A 220 23.83 -22.49 11.90
C GLU A 220 23.67 -22.49 13.43
N GLU A 221 24.63 -23.16 14.09
CA GLU A 221 24.78 -23.25 15.54
C GLU A 221 25.03 -21.86 16.13
N ILE A 222 24.15 -21.40 17.01
CA ILE A 222 24.46 -20.31 17.94
C ILE A 222 25.04 -20.97 19.19
N THR A 223 26.34 -20.80 19.40
CA THR A 223 27.04 -21.24 20.61
C THR A 223 26.72 -20.28 21.76
N GLU A 224 25.81 -20.68 22.64
CA GLU A 224 25.57 -20.00 23.92
C GLU A 224 26.64 -20.38 24.95
N LYS A 225 27.21 -19.35 25.59
CA LYS A 225 28.10 -19.52 26.74
C LYS A 225 27.29 -19.99 27.95
N GLU A 226 27.64 -21.17 28.46
CA GLU A 226 27.16 -21.71 29.73
C GLU A 226 27.41 -20.75 30.90
N TYR A 227 26.32 -20.27 31.51
CA TYR A 227 26.30 -19.89 32.91
C TYR A 227 25.43 -20.89 33.67
N GLY A 228 26.05 -21.58 34.62
CA GLY A 228 25.46 -22.69 35.38
C GLY A 228 24.37 -22.25 36.36
N LEU A 229 23.14 -22.13 35.86
CA LEU A 229 21.91 -22.19 36.64
C LEU A 229 21.02 -23.26 36.00
N ASP A 230 20.36 -24.08 36.82
CA ASP A 230 19.60 -25.25 36.39
C ASP A 230 18.49 -24.86 35.39
N ASN A 231 18.75 -25.14 34.11
CA ASN A 231 18.06 -24.58 32.95
C ASN A 231 16.64 -25.13 32.70
N LYS A 232 16.21 -26.19 33.40
CA LYS A 232 14.93 -26.87 33.10
C LYS A 232 13.69 -26.04 33.43
N GLN A 233 13.75 -25.16 34.43
CA GLN A 233 12.60 -24.34 34.84
C GLN A 233 12.49 -23.05 34.01
N VAL A 234 13.59 -22.50 33.51
CA VAL A 234 13.58 -21.32 32.62
C VAL A 234 13.13 -21.72 31.22
N GLU A 235 13.56 -22.90 30.76
CA GLU A 235 13.16 -23.48 29.47
C GLU A 235 11.65 -23.79 29.43
N SER A 236 11.04 -24.21 30.54
CA SER A 236 9.60 -24.47 30.62
C SER A 236 8.75 -23.19 30.57
N VAL A 237 9.22 -22.09 31.18
CA VAL A 237 8.58 -20.77 31.10
C VAL A 237 8.68 -20.20 29.69
N PHE A 238 9.86 -20.31 29.05
CA PHE A 238 10.06 -19.84 27.68
C PHE A 238 9.25 -20.66 26.67
N THR A 239 9.17 -21.98 26.87
CA THR A 239 8.32 -22.87 26.07
C THR A 239 6.85 -22.54 26.26
N GLY A 240 6.38 -22.34 27.50
CA GLY A 240 4.99 -21.96 27.78
C GLY A 240 4.61 -20.60 27.20
N LEU A 241 5.52 -19.63 27.19
CA LEU A 241 5.32 -18.32 26.54
C LEU A 241 5.22 -18.46 25.01
N LYS A 242 6.09 -19.29 24.42
CA LYS A 242 6.08 -19.58 22.97
C LYS A 242 4.80 -20.31 22.56
N GLU A 243 4.33 -21.27 23.35
CA GLU A 243 3.07 -21.98 23.11
C GLU A 243 1.85 -21.06 23.29
N GLY A 244 1.83 -20.22 24.33
CA GLY A 244 0.74 -19.27 24.58
C GLY A 244 0.62 -18.20 23.48
N THR A 245 1.76 -17.70 22.97
CA THR A 245 1.78 -16.73 21.86
C THR A 245 1.34 -17.37 20.54
N LEU A 246 1.71 -18.63 20.28
CA LEU A 246 1.23 -19.39 19.13
C LEU A 246 -0.28 -19.67 19.21
N MET A 247 -0.78 -20.09 20.38
CA MET A 247 -2.22 -20.32 20.59
C MET A 247 -3.04 -19.03 20.46
N PHE A 248 -2.55 -17.92 21.00
CA PHE A 248 -3.15 -16.60 20.83
C PHE A 248 -3.18 -16.19 19.35
N SER A 249 -2.06 -16.32 18.66
CA SER A 249 -1.96 -15.99 17.23
C SER A 249 -2.93 -16.83 16.40
N ASN A 250 -2.97 -18.15 16.61
CA ASN A 250 -3.86 -19.04 15.88
C ASN A 250 -5.33 -18.75 16.17
N SER A 251 -5.70 -18.51 17.43
CA SER A 251 -7.08 -18.19 17.82
C SER A 251 -7.57 -16.88 17.22
N ILE A 252 -6.73 -15.84 17.20
CA ILE A 252 -7.04 -14.57 16.55
C ILE A 252 -7.15 -14.75 15.04
N ILE A 253 -6.18 -15.41 14.41
CA ILE A 253 -6.17 -15.65 12.96
C ILE A 253 -7.40 -16.46 12.53
N ASP A 254 -7.78 -17.49 13.27
CA ASP A 254 -8.93 -18.33 12.94
C ASP A 254 -10.26 -17.58 13.13
N THR A 255 -10.36 -16.72 14.17
CA THR A 255 -11.51 -15.84 14.37
C THR A 255 -11.64 -14.84 13.23
N PHE A 256 -10.53 -14.21 12.81
CA PHE A 256 -10.51 -13.30 11.66
C PHE A 256 -10.83 -14.00 10.35
N LYS A 257 -10.30 -15.21 10.12
CA LYS A 257 -10.58 -16.01 8.92
C LYS A 257 -12.05 -16.42 8.86
N ALA A 258 -12.62 -16.93 9.95
CA ALA A 258 -14.03 -17.30 10.02
C ALA A 258 -14.94 -16.10 9.71
N GLU A 259 -14.65 -14.94 10.31
CA GLU A 259 -15.39 -13.70 10.07
C GLU A 259 -15.24 -13.16 8.64
N LEU A 260 -14.06 -13.33 8.02
CA LEU A 260 -13.83 -12.95 6.62
C LEU A 260 -14.58 -13.89 5.65
N THR A 261 -14.57 -15.19 5.91
CA THR A 261 -15.29 -16.18 5.11
C THR A 261 -16.80 -16.00 5.21
N ASP A 262 -17.31 -15.74 6.42
CA ASP A 262 -18.73 -15.44 6.61
C ASP A 262 -19.12 -14.12 5.95
N TRP A 263 -18.27 -13.10 6.01
CA TRP A 263 -18.46 -11.83 5.32
C TRP A 263 -18.49 -11.98 3.80
N GLU A 264 -17.52 -12.69 3.22
CA GLU A 264 -17.46 -12.95 1.78
C GLU A 264 -18.73 -13.66 1.31
N ARG A 265 -19.21 -14.66 2.08
CA ARG A 265 -20.43 -15.40 1.78
C ARG A 265 -21.68 -14.51 1.86
N GLU A 266 -21.87 -13.75 2.94
CA GLU A 266 -23.04 -12.89 3.15
C GLU A 266 -23.10 -11.75 2.12
N PHE A 267 -21.95 -11.12 1.84
CA PHE A 267 -21.85 -10.03 0.88
C PHE A 267 -22.09 -10.50 -0.56
N ASN A 268 -21.52 -11.64 -0.95
CA ASN A 268 -21.73 -12.20 -2.28
C ASN A 268 -23.19 -12.64 -2.47
N GLN A 269 -23.82 -13.25 -1.47
CA GLN A 269 -25.22 -13.66 -1.55
C GLN A 269 -26.17 -12.45 -1.63
N GLY A 270 -25.96 -11.43 -0.80
CA GLY A 270 -26.76 -10.19 -0.83
C GLY A 270 -26.62 -9.45 -2.16
N THR A 271 -25.39 -9.32 -2.66
CA THR A 271 -25.10 -8.63 -3.93
C THR A 271 -25.70 -9.38 -5.13
N VAL A 272 -25.58 -10.72 -5.18
CA VAL A 272 -26.16 -11.53 -6.26
C VAL A 272 -27.69 -11.46 -6.25
N GLN A 273 -28.33 -11.56 -5.09
CA GLN A 273 -29.78 -11.49 -4.98
C GLN A 273 -30.32 -10.10 -5.37
N SER A 274 -29.68 -9.03 -4.91
CA SER A 274 -30.12 -7.66 -5.19
C SER A 274 -29.82 -7.25 -6.64
N THR A 275 -28.72 -7.72 -7.23
CA THR A 275 -28.45 -7.56 -8.67
C THR A 275 -29.50 -8.30 -9.51
N LYS A 276 -29.93 -9.50 -9.09
CA LYS A 276 -30.99 -10.26 -9.77
C LYS A 276 -32.34 -9.51 -9.72
N LYS A 277 -32.70 -8.93 -8.56
CA LYS A 277 -33.92 -8.09 -8.43
C LYS A 277 -33.86 -6.85 -9.32
N ILE A 278 -32.70 -6.20 -9.45
CA ILE A 278 -32.49 -5.06 -10.35
C ILE A 278 -32.61 -5.51 -11.82
N GLN A 279 -31.99 -6.63 -12.19
CA GLN A 279 -32.06 -7.18 -13.53
C GLN A 279 -33.49 -7.60 -13.92
N GLU A 280 -34.25 -8.19 -12.98
CA GLU A 280 -35.67 -8.51 -13.17
C GLU A 280 -36.51 -7.24 -13.35
N ALA A 281 -36.24 -6.18 -12.58
CA ALA A 281 -36.90 -4.89 -12.75
C ALA A 281 -36.59 -4.24 -14.11
N LEU A 282 -35.35 -4.37 -14.60
CA LEU A 282 -34.93 -3.91 -15.94
C LEU A 282 -35.56 -4.74 -17.06
N LYS A 283 -35.73 -6.05 -16.89
CA LYS A 283 -36.43 -6.92 -17.85
C LYS A 283 -37.93 -6.63 -17.95
N GLN A 284 -38.53 -6.14 -16.86
CA GLN A 284 -39.95 -5.72 -16.84
C GLN A 284 -40.17 -4.35 -17.50
N MET A 285 -39.10 -3.58 -17.77
CA MET A 285 -39.15 -2.40 -18.63
C MET A 285 -39.20 -2.86 -20.10
N GLY A 286 -40.39 -3.27 -20.56
CA GLY A 286 -40.64 -3.59 -21.97
C GLY A 286 -40.28 -2.43 -22.92
N SER A 287 -40.10 -2.76 -24.21
CA SER A 287 -39.60 -1.88 -25.28
C SER A 287 -40.05 -0.43 -25.16
N VAL A 288 -39.07 0.48 -25.23
CA VAL A 288 -39.08 1.95 -25.08
C VAL A 288 -40.12 2.70 -25.96
N SER A 289 -41.01 2.03 -26.71
CA SER A 289 -41.94 2.69 -27.63
C SER A 289 -43.14 3.37 -26.97
N ASP A 290 -43.50 3.04 -25.74
CA ASP A 290 -44.75 3.51 -25.13
C ASP A 290 -44.53 4.58 -24.05
N GLY A 291 -44.03 5.74 -24.51
CA GLY A 291 -44.11 7.03 -23.80
C GLY A 291 -43.05 7.26 -22.71
N LEU A 292 -42.17 8.23 -22.96
CA LEU A 292 -41.12 8.69 -22.03
C LEU A 292 -41.63 9.01 -20.62
N GLU A 293 -42.86 9.53 -20.50
CA GLU A 293 -43.48 9.87 -19.20
C GLU A 293 -43.81 8.64 -18.34
N LYS A 294 -44.12 7.49 -18.95
CA LYS A 294 -44.34 6.23 -18.21
C LYS A 294 -43.03 5.60 -17.77
N VAL A 295 -41.99 5.73 -18.60
CA VAL A 295 -40.62 5.29 -18.28
C VAL A 295 -40.06 6.11 -17.12
N GLU A 296 -40.22 7.43 -17.17
CA GLU A 296 -39.79 8.34 -16.10
C GLU A 296 -40.49 8.03 -14.77
N ASN A 297 -41.82 7.87 -14.78
CA ASN A 297 -42.57 7.49 -13.58
C ASN A 297 -42.20 6.09 -13.03
N TYR A 298 -41.85 5.14 -13.90
CA TYR A 298 -41.40 3.81 -13.49
C TYR A 298 -39.99 3.84 -12.89
N ILE A 299 -39.05 4.58 -13.49
CA ILE A 299 -37.71 4.82 -12.93
C ILE A 299 -37.86 5.49 -11.55
N ASP A 300 -38.70 6.52 -11.45
CA ASP A 300 -38.84 7.28 -10.21
C ASP A 300 -39.51 6.49 -9.09
N LYS A 301 -40.50 5.63 -9.38
CA LYS A 301 -41.18 4.86 -8.32
C LYS A 301 -40.52 3.52 -8.04
N VAL A 302 -40.15 2.77 -9.07
CA VAL A 302 -39.68 1.38 -8.90
C VAL A 302 -38.17 1.37 -8.70
N PHE A 303 -37.41 2.09 -9.53
CA PHE A 303 -35.96 2.05 -9.46
C PHE A 303 -35.43 2.77 -8.21
N LYS A 304 -35.94 3.97 -7.88
CA LYS A 304 -35.57 4.64 -6.61
C LYS A 304 -35.95 3.82 -5.38
N LYS A 305 -37.11 3.15 -5.38
CA LYS A 305 -37.50 2.26 -4.28
C LYS A 305 -36.52 1.10 -4.13
N ARG A 306 -36.08 0.47 -5.22
CA ARG A 306 -35.09 -0.61 -5.19
C ARG A 306 -33.69 -0.15 -4.78
N ILE A 307 -33.27 1.05 -5.20
CA ILE A 307 -32.02 1.67 -4.72
C ILE A 307 -32.08 1.93 -3.22
N ASN A 308 -33.21 2.43 -2.71
CA ASN A 308 -33.37 2.67 -1.28
C ASN A 308 -33.40 1.36 -0.48
N GLU A 309 -34.04 0.31 -1.00
CA GLU A 309 -33.98 -1.03 -0.39
C GLU A 309 -32.54 -1.58 -0.37
N PHE A 310 -31.80 -1.43 -1.46
CA PHE A 310 -30.38 -1.81 -1.52
C PHE A 310 -29.53 -1.02 -0.52
N ASN A 311 -29.69 0.29 -0.46
CA ASN A 311 -28.97 1.15 0.48
C ASN A 311 -29.27 0.77 1.94
N ASN A 312 -30.53 0.42 2.25
CA ASN A 312 -30.91 -0.04 3.59
C ASN A 312 -30.34 -1.43 3.92
N GLU A 313 -30.30 -2.36 2.94
CA GLU A 313 -29.65 -3.66 3.11
C GLU A 313 -28.14 -3.49 3.37
N VAL A 314 -27.45 -2.66 2.57
CA VAL A 314 -26.03 -2.33 2.74
C VAL A 314 -25.79 -1.66 4.10
N TYR A 315 -26.60 -0.67 4.47
CA TYR A 315 -26.47 0.03 5.74
C TYR A 315 -26.68 -0.92 6.93
N SER A 316 -27.64 -1.83 6.84
CA SER A 316 -27.86 -2.87 7.85
C SER A 316 -26.67 -3.81 7.97
N LEU A 317 -26.12 -4.28 6.85
CA LEU A 317 -24.93 -5.14 6.83
C LEU A 317 -23.71 -4.44 7.44
N VAL A 318 -23.48 -3.18 7.08
CA VAL A 318 -22.40 -2.36 7.64
C VAL A 318 -22.61 -2.12 9.13
N SER A 319 -23.83 -1.80 9.56
CA SER A 319 -24.15 -1.59 10.98
C SER A 319 -23.99 -2.86 11.81
N GLN A 320 -24.40 -4.01 11.27
CA GLN A 320 -24.14 -5.32 11.88
C GLN A 320 -22.65 -5.61 11.96
N ARG A 321 -21.85 -5.23 10.96
CA ARG A 321 -20.40 -5.38 10.98
C ARG A 321 -19.74 -4.53 12.05
N VAL A 322 -20.14 -3.27 12.19
CA VAL A 322 -19.66 -2.39 13.27
C VAL A 322 -19.98 -2.99 14.64
N LYS A 323 -21.16 -3.59 14.80
CA LYS A 323 -21.53 -4.32 16.03
C LYS A 323 -20.66 -5.56 16.24
N LYS A 324 -20.49 -6.42 15.24
CA LYS A 324 -19.62 -7.60 15.30
C LYS A 324 -18.16 -7.25 15.60
N GLN A 325 -17.63 -6.14 15.07
CA GLN A 325 -16.29 -5.66 15.43
C GLN A 325 -16.17 -5.26 16.89
N LYS A 326 -17.23 -4.68 17.47
CA LYS A 326 -17.28 -4.35 18.90
C LYS A 326 -17.32 -5.62 19.75
N ASP A 327 -18.06 -6.64 19.31
CA ASP A 327 -18.12 -7.94 19.98
C ASP A 327 -16.76 -8.66 19.88
N MET A 328 -16.13 -8.68 18.71
CA MET A 328 -14.77 -9.21 18.51
C MET A 328 -13.73 -8.51 19.38
N ARG A 329 -13.84 -7.20 19.58
CA ARG A 329 -12.98 -6.47 20.52
C ARG A 329 -13.16 -6.97 21.96
N ASN A 330 -14.38 -7.32 22.36
CA ASN A 330 -14.64 -7.88 23.69
C ASN A 330 -14.06 -9.29 23.81
N ASP A 331 -14.19 -10.12 22.78
CA ASP A 331 -13.62 -11.47 22.76
C ASP A 331 -12.08 -11.43 22.86
N ILE A 332 -11.43 -10.51 22.12
CA ILE A 332 -9.99 -10.28 22.21
C ILE A 332 -9.58 -9.86 23.63
N ASN A 333 -10.37 -9.00 24.29
CA ASN A 333 -10.09 -8.60 25.67
C ASN A 333 -10.26 -9.79 26.65
N GLN A 334 -11.28 -10.63 26.46
CA GLN A 334 -11.48 -11.83 27.28
C GLN A 334 -10.33 -12.83 27.11
N ILE A 335 -9.89 -13.06 25.87
CA ILE A 335 -8.73 -13.92 25.58
C ILE A 335 -7.48 -13.35 26.24
N ARG A 336 -7.25 -12.04 26.14
CA ARG A 336 -6.13 -11.35 26.80
C ARG A 336 -6.15 -11.57 28.31
N ASP A 337 -7.29 -11.34 28.95
CA ASP A 337 -7.42 -11.43 30.40
C ASP A 337 -7.26 -12.89 30.88
N SER A 338 -7.78 -13.86 30.12
CA SER A 338 -7.53 -15.29 30.37
C SER A 338 -6.05 -15.64 30.28
N LEU A 339 -5.35 -15.14 29.26
CA LEU A 339 -3.92 -15.41 29.06
C LEU A 339 -3.06 -14.80 30.18
N ILE A 340 -3.39 -13.59 30.63
CA ILE A 340 -2.73 -12.93 31.77
C ILE A 340 -2.92 -13.78 33.03
N ASN A 341 -4.14 -14.25 33.31
CA ASN A 341 -4.42 -15.07 34.48
C ASN A 341 -3.67 -16.41 34.44
N ASP A 342 -3.69 -17.11 33.31
CA ASP A 342 -2.97 -18.38 33.16
C ASP A 342 -1.47 -18.20 33.30
N THR A 343 -0.91 -17.13 32.74
CA THR A 343 0.52 -16.82 32.86
C THR A 343 0.88 -16.52 34.32
N ASN A 344 0.08 -15.69 35.01
CA ASN A 344 0.31 -15.36 36.43
C ASN A 344 0.25 -16.61 37.32
N ASN A 345 -0.72 -17.50 37.09
CA ASN A 345 -0.84 -18.74 37.84
C ASN A 345 0.40 -19.62 37.64
N ARG A 346 0.86 -19.80 36.38
CA ARG A 346 2.06 -20.59 36.09
C ARG A 346 3.33 -20.00 36.71
N VAL A 347 3.49 -18.67 36.69
CA VAL A 347 4.62 -18.00 37.35
C VAL A 347 4.57 -18.20 38.86
N ASN A 348 3.39 -18.05 39.49
CA ASN A 348 3.23 -18.27 40.92
C ASN A 348 3.51 -19.73 41.32
N ASP A 349 3.06 -20.70 40.53
CA ASP A 349 3.34 -22.11 40.76
C ASP A 349 4.85 -22.39 40.67
N ALA A 350 5.54 -21.82 39.68
CA ALA A 350 6.98 -21.95 39.53
C ALA A 350 7.74 -21.33 40.72
N ILE A 351 7.37 -20.13 41.14
CA ILE A 351 7.97 -19.46 42.31
C ILE A 351 7.75 -20.28 43.59
N THR A 352 6.55 -20.82 43.78
CA THR A 352 6.21 -21.65 44.94
C THR A 352 7.04 -22.93 44.96
N HIS A 353 7.21 -23.56 43.80
CA HIS A 353 8.03 -24.76 43.66
C HIS A 353 9.50 -24.50 44.01
N ILE A 354 10.10 -23.42 43.46
CA ILE A 354 11.47 -23.00 43.76
C ILE A 354 11.64 -22.74 45.27
N TYR A 355 10.67 -22.08 45.89
CA TYR A 355 10.71 -21.78 47.32
C TYR A 355 10.73 -23.06 48.17
N GLU A 356 9.89 -24.05 47.86
CA GLU A 356 9.85 -25.33 48.58
C GLU A 356 11.12 -26.17 48.35
N GLU A 357 11.70 -26.14 47.15
CA GLU A 357 13.00 -26.78 46.87
C GLU A 357 14.13 -26.15 47.69
N LEU A 358 14.22 -24.82 47.72
CA LEU A 358 15.22 -24.09 48.51
C LEU A 358 15.08 -24.34 50.01
N LYS A 359 13.85 -24.34 50.52
CA LYS A 359 13.54 -24.63 51.93
C LYS A 359 13.92 -26.06 52.32
N THR A 360 13.64 -27.03 51.45
CA THR A 360 14.04 -28.42 51.64
C THR A 360 15.56 -28.56 51.66
N GLY A 361 16.25 -27.92 50.71
CA GLY A 361 17.71 -27.88 50.67
C GLY A 361 18.33 -27.26 51.92
N LEU A 362 17.79 -26.13 52.40
CA LEU A 362 18.25 -25.48 53.63
C LEU A 362 18.09 -26.39 54.86
N ASN A 363 16.94 -27.04 55.00
CA ASN A 363 16.69 -27.97 56.10
C ASN A 363 17.64 -29.17 56.09
N MET A 364 18.04 -29.66 54.91
CA MET A 364 19.03 -30.73 54.79
C MET A 364 20.44 -30.28 55.19
N VAL A 365 20.79 -29.00 54.96
CA VAL A 365 22.08 -28.43 55.39
C VAL A 365 22.10 -28.20 56.90
N ILE A 366 21.02 -27.65 57.47
CA ILE A 366 20.89 -27.40 58.90
C ILE A 366 20.95 -28.71 59.71
N ASN A 367 20.35 -29.80 59.22
CA ASN A 367 20.38 -31.10 59.91
C ASN A 367 21.73 -31.85 59.80
N LYS A 368 22.70 -31.33 59.03
CA LYS A 368 24.04 -31.92 58.88
C LYS A 368 25.13 -31.19 59.69
N VAL A 369 24.79 -30.04 60.28
CA VAL A 369 25.63 -29.26 61.21
C VAL A 369 25.14 -29.52 62.62
#